data_AF-A0A0G1XJS3-F1
#
_entry.id   AF-A0A0G1XJS3-F1
#
_cell.length_a   1.000
_cell.length_b   1.000
_cell.length_c   1.000
_cell.angle_alpha   90.00
_cell.angle_beta   90.00
_cell.angle_gamma   90.00
#
_symmetry.space_group_name_H-M   'P 1'
#
loop_
_entity.id
_entity.type
_entity.pdbx_description
1 polymer ?
#
loop_
_entity_poly.entity_id
_entity_poly.type
_entity_poly.pdbx_seq_one_letter_code
_entity_poly.pdbx_strand_id
1 'polypeptide(L)'
;MGQILLFIIALVIIIVVFVLVVSRKEAKKHDTSAKEEFIGICKSAVETASQKEARKQKALAMFVDKSELSNSEICKALGVSSRTAVRYLDELEAEGKLKQVGKIGHAVTYHLK
;
A
#
# COMPACT_ATOMS: atom_id res chain seq x y z
N MET A 1 -36.88 -57.35 10.99
CA MET A 1 -36.44 -56.24 11.87
C MET A 1 -35.00 -55.80 11.60
N GLY A 2 -34.00 -56.69 11.61
CA GLY A 2 -32.58 -56.31 11.39
C GLY A 2 -32.25 -55.68 10.03
N GLN A 3 -32.82 -56.17 8.92
CA GLN A 3 -32.57 -55.59 7.59
C GLN A 3 -33.08 -54.16 7.43
N ILE A 4 -34.27 -53.85 7.98
CA ILE A 4 -34.86 -52.50 7.92
C ILE A 4 -33.96 -51.50 8.64
N LEU A 5 -33.38 -51.88 9.77
CA LEU A 5 -32.43 -51.05 10.52
C LEU A 5 -31.14 -50.80 9.73
N LEU A 6 -30.61 -51.80 9.02
CA LEU A 6 -29.42 -51.65 8.17
C LEU A 6 -29.66 -50.69 6.99
N PHE A 7 -30.84 -50.74 6.36
CA PHE A 7 -31.19 -49.81 5.29
C PHE A 7 -31.28 -48.36 5.78
N ILE A 8 -31.83 -48.12 6.96
CA ILE A 8 -31.92 -46.78 7.56
C ILE A 8 -30.52 -46.22 7.83
N ILE A 9 -29.63 -47.04 8.40
CA ILE A 9 -28.24 -46.64 8.67
C ILE A 9 -27.51 -46.28 7.36
N ALA A 10 -27.65 -47.10 6.32
CA ALA A 10 -27.03 -46.84 5.02
C ALA A 10 -27.55 -45.53 4.41
N LEU A 11 -28.85 -45.25 4.51
CA LEU A 11 -29.46 -44.03 3.99
C LEU A 11 -28.94 -42.78 4.71
N VAL A 12 -28.80 -42.83 6.04
CA VAL A 12 -28.23 -41.72 6.83
C VAL A 12 -26.78 -41.44 6.43
N ILE A 13 -25.96 -42.48 6.25
CA ILE A 13 -24.56 -42.32 5.81
C ILE A 13 -24.48 -41.62 4.45
N ILE A 14 -25.34 -42.00 3.50
CA ILE A 14 -25.39 -41.38 2.17
C ILE A 14 -25.75 -39.89 2.27
N ILE A 15 -26.73 -39.53 3.10
CA ILE A 15 -27.12 -38.13 3.31
C ILE A 15 -25.96 -37.33 3.92
N VAL A 16 -25.29 -37.88 4.94
CA VAL A 16 -24.15 -37.21 5.58
C VAL A 16 -23.01 -36.99 4.59
N VAL A 17 -22.67 -38.00 3.78
CA VAL A 17 -21.65 -37.88 2.73
C VAL A 17 -22.06 -36.84 1.70
N PHE A 18 -23.32 -36.83 1.26
CA PHE A 18 -23.83 -35.85 0.31
C PHE A 18 -23.74 -34.41 0.85
N VAL A 19 -24.17 -34.19 2.09
CA VAL A 19 -24.07 -32.88 2.76
C VAL A 19 -22.61 -32.45 2.90
N LEU A 20 -21.70 -33.36 3.26
CA LEU A 20 -20.26 -33.06 3.35
C LEU A 20 -19.66 -32.71 1.98
N VAL A 21 -20.05 -33.42 0.91
CA VAL A 21 -19.58 -33.15 -0.46
C VAL A 21 -20.09 -31.81 -0.97
N VAL A 22 -21.37 -31.51 -0.77
CA VAL A 22 -21.96 -30.22 -1.17
C VAL A 22 -21.30 -29.07 -0.40
N SER A 23 -21.16 -29.22 0.93
CA SER A 23 -20.49 -28.21 1.78
C SER A 23 -19.05 -27.94 1.34
N ARG A 24 -18.29 -29.00 0.98
CA ARG A 24 -16.92 -28.85 0.47
C ARG A 24 -16.85 -28.19 -0.92
N LYS A 25 -17.90 -28.35 -1.74
CA LYS A 25 -17.95 -27.77 -3.10
C LYS A 25 -18.26 -26.27 -3.07
N GLU A 26 -19.12 -25.82 -2.15
CA GLU A 26 -19.43 -24.40 -1.97
C GLU A 26 -18.26 -23.62 -1.36
N ALA A 27 -17.50 -24.22 -0.43
CA ALA A 27 -16.29 -23.60 0.14
C ALA A 27 -15.23 -23.27 -0.93
N LYS A 28 -15.05 -24.14 -1.94
CA LYS A 28 -14.09 -23.92 -3.03
C LYS A 28 -14.44 -22.77 -3.99
N LYS A 29 -15.68 -22.29 -4.01
CA LYS A 29 -16.10 -21.20 -4.90
C LYS A 29 -15.79 -19.80 -4.35
N HIS A 30 -15.55 -19.67 -3.04
CA HIS A 30 -15.38 -18.37 -2.37
C HIS A 30 -13.98 -18.14 -1.76
N ASP A 31 -12.99 -18.99 -2.06
CA ASP A 31 -11.61 -18.86 -1.55
C ASP A 31 -10.76 -17.81 -2.30
N THR A 32 -11.36 -17.06 -3.24
CA THR A 32 -10.64 -16.08 -4.10
C THR A 32 -11.23 -14.68 -4.00
N SER A 33 -11.48 -14.17 -2.79
CA SER A 33 -11.97 -12.78 -2.64
C SER A 33 -11.17 -11.98 -1.62
N ALA A 34 -11.00 -12.47 -0.38
CA ALA A 34 -10.39 -11.64 0.67
C ALA A 34 -8.85 -11.56 0.61
N LYS A 35 -8.17 -12.65 0.21
CA LYS A 35 -6.69 -12.66 0.14
C LYS A 35 -6.16 -11.85 -1.03
N GLU A 36 -6.81 -11.91 -2.19
CA GLU A 36 -6.38 -11.16 -3.37
C GLU A 36 -6.62 -9.66 -3.20
N GLU A 37 -7.76 -9.26 -2.62
CA GLU A 37 -8.05 -7.87 -2.29
C GLU A 37 -7.06 -7.33 -1.24
N PHE A 38 -6.75 -8.10 -0.20
CA PHE A 38 -5.74 -7.74 0.80
C PHE A 38 -4.34 -7.57 0.18
N ILE A 39 -3.91 -8.49 -0.68
CA ILE A 39 -2.63 -8.40 -1.41
C ILE A 39 -2.62 -7.17 -2.33
N GLY A 40 -3.74 -6.86 -2.99
CA GLY A 40 -3.89 -5.68 -3.84
C GLY A 40 -3.73 -4.35 -3.06
N ILE A 41 -4.36 -4.25 -1.88
CA ILE A 41 -4.23 -3.08 -0.99
C ILE A 41 -2.78 -2.93 -0.51
N CYS A 42 -2.14 -4.02 -0.06
CA CYS A 42 -0.74 -3.98 0.35
C CYS A 42 0.18 -3.57 -0.81
N LYS A 43 -0.03 -4.11 -2.01
CA LYS A 43 0.79 -3.80 -3.20
C LYS A 43 0.63 -2.33 -3.63
N SER A 44 -0.59 -1.82 -3.65
CA SER A 44 -0.85 -0.41 -4.01
C SER A 44 -0.30 0.57 -2.96
N ALA A 45 -0.40 0.26 -1.67
CA ALA A 45 0.20 1.06 -0.62
C ALA A 45 1.74 1.07 -0.70
N VAL A 46 2.35 -0.09 -0.94
CA VAL A 46 3.81 -0.23 -1.12
C VAL A 46 4.29 0.50 -2.36
N GLU A 47 3.57 0.39 -3.49
CA GLU A 47 3.88 1.12 -4.72
C GLU A 47 3.78 2.63 -4.52
N THR A 48 2.77 3.10 -3.77
CA THR A 48 2.63 4.52 -3.44
C THR A 48 3.78 5.00 -2.55
N ALA A 49 4.21 4.18 -1.60
CA ALA A 49 5.35 4.47 -0.75
C ALA A 49 6.68 4.47 -1.53
N SER A 50 6.88 3.51 -2.44
CA SER A 50 8.09 3.43 -3.26
C SER A 50 8.22 4.63 -4.21
N GLN A 51 7.12 5.02 -4.86
CA GLN A 51 7.11 6.20 -5.73
C GLN A 51 7.36 7.50 -4.95
N LYS A 52 6.85 7.59 -3.73
CA LYS A 52 7.13 8.71 -2.83
C LYS A 52 8.61 8.77 -2.46
N GLU A 53 9.20 7.64 -2.10
CA GLU A 53 10.62 7.55 -1.74
C GLU A 53 11.52 7.91 -2.93
N ALA A 54 11.21 7.40 -4.13
CA ALA A 54 11.93 7.76 -5.35
C ALA A 54 11.88 9.28 -5.64
N ARG A 55 10.73 9.92 -5.39
CA ARG A 55 10.59 11.38 -5.54
C ARG A 55 11.37 12.16 -4.49
N LYS A 56 11.42 11.69 -3.24
CA LYS A 56 12.28 12.27 -2.19
C LYS A 56 13.76 12.15 -2.55
N GLN A 57 14.20 11.00 -3.06
CA GLN A 57 15.57 10.81 -3.53
C GLN A 57 15.90 11.74 -4.70
N LYS A 58 14.98 11.90 -5.66
CA LYS A 58 15.13 12.86 -6.75
C LYS A 58 15.26 14.30 -6.23
N ALA A 59 14.48 14.69 -5.23
CA ALA A 59 14.61 15.99 -4.59
C ALA A 59 15.98 16.18 -3.94
N LEU A 60 16.47 15.20 -3.18
CA LEU A 60 17.81 15.24 -2.57
C LEU A 60 18.92 15.36 -3.61
N ALA A 61 18.83 14.60 -4.71
CA ALA A 61 19.81 14.65 -5.78
C ALA A 61 19.95 16.06 -6.39
N MET A 62 18.88 16.86 -6.41
CA MET A 62 18.95 18.23 -6.91
C MET A 62 19.83 19.15 -6.05
N PHE A 63 20.02 18.84 -4.76
CA PHE A 63 20.90 19.62 -3.88
C PHE A 63 22.38 19.27 -4.03
N VAL A 64 22.72 18.20 -4.77
CA VAL A 64 24.12 17.88 -5.10
C VAL A 64 24.71 18.96 -6.01
N ASP A 65 23.91 19.41 -6.99
CA ASP A 65 24.35 20.41 -7.97
C ASP A 65 24.13 21.86 -7.49
N LYS A 66 23.24 22.06 -6.50
CA LYS A 66 22.84 23.37 -6.00
C LYS A 66 22.83 23.37 -4.47
N SER A 67 23.59 24.28 -3.86
CA SER A 67 23.67 24.39 -2.40
C SER A 67 22.36 24.77 -1.74
N GLU A 68 21.48 25.47 -2.46
CA GLU A 68 20.20 25.96 -1.95
C GLU A 68 19.12 25.95 -3.04
N LEU A 69 17.92 25.52 -2.68
CA LEU A 69 16.78 25.44 -3.60
C LEU A 69 15.50 25.96 -2.96
N SER A 70 14.70 26.66 -3.76
CA SER A 70 13.36 27.09 -3.36
C SER A 70 12.32 25.97 -3.59
N ASN A 71 11.22 26.01 -2.83
CA ASN A 71 10.10 25.10 -3.04
C ASN A 71 9.55 25.18 -4.49
N SER A 72 9.58 26.35 -5.12
CA SER A 72 9.12 26.54 -6.52
C SER A 72 9.98 25.75 -7.52
N GLU A 73 11.29 25.76 -7.36
CA GLU A 73 12.21 25.01 -8.22
C GLU A 73 12.02 23.49 -8.06
N ILE A 74 11.87 23.03 -6.82
CA ILE A 74 11.67 21.61 -6.49
C ILE A 74 10.33 21.13 -7.05
N CYS A 75 9.28 21.93 -6.87
CA CYS A 75 7.94 21.70 -7.43
C CYS A 75 7.99 21.51 -8.96
N LYS A 76 8.68 22.40 -9.68
CA LYS A 76 8.86 22.32 -11.14
C LYS A 76 9.63 21.07 -11.57
N ALA A 77 10.74 20.75 -10.89
CA ALA A 77 11.59 19.61 -11.26
C ALA A 77 10.95 18.24 -10.99
N LEU A 78 10.09 18.16 -9.97
CA LEU A 78 9.33 16.96 -9.64
C LEU A 78 8.01 16.84 -10.40
N GLY A 79 7.50 17.94 -10.98
CA GLY A 79 6.20 17.96 -11.64
C GLY A 79 5.03 17.71 -10.69
N VAL A 80 5.16 18.10 -9.42
CA VAL A 80 4.16 17.90 -8.37
C VAL A 80 3.62 19.22 -7.86
N SER A 81 2.48 19.22 -7.16
CA SER A 81 1.95 20.46 -6.56
C SER A 81 2.87 21.01 -5.47
N SER A 82 2.80 22.32 -5.21
CA SER A 82 3.55 22.96 -4.11
C SER A 82 3.32 22.27 -2.75
N ARG A 83 2.06 21.92 -2.42
CA ARG A 83 1.73 21.19 -1.18
C ARG A 83 2.41 19.81 -1.14
N THR A 84 2.49 19.13 -2.28
CA THR A 84 3.13 17.82 -2.38
C THR A 84 4.64 17.92 -2.20
N ALA A 85 5.27 18.93 -2.80
CA ALA A 85 6.70 19.19 -2.65
C ALA A 85 7.06 19.55 -1.20
N VAL A 86 6.32 20.48 -0.57
CA VAL A 86 6.48 20.83 0.85
C VAL A 86 6.42 19.60 1.73
N ARG A 87 5.42 18.73 1.57
CA ARG A 87 5.32 17.48 2.34
C ARG A 87 6.58 16.60 2.22
N TYR A 88 7.15 16.48 1.02
CA TYR A 88 8.39 15.71 0.84
C TYR A 88 9.59 16.37 1.49
N LEU A 89 9.67 17.70 1.43
CA LEU A 89 10.75 18.47 2.04
C LEU A 89 10.68 18.48 3.57
N ASP A 90 9.48 18.59 4.14
CA ASP A 90 9.23 18.48 5.58
C ASP A 90 9.66 17.10 6.10
N GLU A 91 9.36 16.03 5.35
CA GLU A 91 9.82 14.68 5.70
C GLU A 91 11.34 14.54 5.61
N LEU A 92 11.96 15.09 4.56
CA LEU A 92 13.42 15.09 4.42
C LEU A 92 14.12 15.92 5.51
N GLU A 93 13.50 17.00 5.97
CA GLU A 93 13.97 17.78 7.12
C GLU A 93 13.81 17.00 8.44
N ALA A 94 12.66 16.34 8.63
CA ALA A 94 12.43 15.46 9.79
C ALA A 94 13.39 14.27 9.84
N GLU A 95 13.75 13.73 8.67
CA GLU A 95 14.80 12.70 8.50
C GLU A 95 16.22 13.26 8.68
N GLY A 96 16.37 14.59 8.84
CA GLY A 96 17.65 15.25 9.08
C GLY A 96 18.54 15.41 7.84
N LYS A 97 17.98 15.24 6.63
CA LYS A 97 18.72 15.34 5.35
C LYS A 97 18.74 16.75 4.80
N LEU A 98 17.69 17.52 5.05
CA LEU A 98 17.56 18.92 4.66
C LEU A 98 17.36 19.81 5.88
N LYS A 99 17.56 21.11 5.69
CA LYS A 99 17.21 22.15 6.65
C LYS A 99 16.50 23.29 5.93
N GLN A 100 15.35 23.68 6.45
CA GLN A 100 14.59 24.83 5.95
C GLN A 100 15.24 26.14 6.41
N VAL A 101 15.36 27.09 5.49
CA VAL A 101 15.75 28.47 5.75
C VAL A 101 14.55 29.38 5.45
N GLY A 102 14.18 30.17 6.45
CA GLY A 102 12.95 30.96 6.43
C GLY A 102 11.76 30.20 7.00
N LYS A 103 10.73 30.92 7.45
CA LYS A 103 9.60 30.32 8.18
C LYS A 103 8.44 29.93 7.25
N ILE A 104 7.98 30.85 6.41
CA ILE A 104 6.75 30.68 5.61
C ILE A 104 6.88 31.51 4.31
N GLY A 105 6.23 31.06 3.24
CA GLY A 105 6.04 31.84 2.02
C GLY A 105 7.06 31.55 0.92
N HIS A 106 7.08 32.41 -0.10
CA HIS A 106 7.89 32.20 -1.30
C HIS A 106 9.41 32.37 -1.09
N ALA A 107 9.81 32.99 0.02
CA ALA A 107 11.21 33.17 0.40
C ALA A 107 11.80 31.95 1.11
N VAL A 108 11.03 30.88 1.29
CA VAL A 108 11.52 29.65 1.92
C VAL A 108 12.40 28.87 0.95
N THR A 109 13.59 28.56 1.43
CA THR A 109 14.61 27.76 0.75
C THR A 109 15.05 26.61 1.63
N TYR A 110 15.71 25.62 1.03
CA TYR A 110 16.23 24.45 1.71
C TYR A 110 17.69 24.25 1.33
N HIS A 111 18.49 23.68 2.22
CA HIS A 111 19.85 23.21 1.95
C HIS A 111 20.12 21.85 2.61
N LEU A 112 21.16 21.16 2.14
CA LEU A 112 21.63 19.92 2.76
C LEU A 112 22.20 20.20 4.15
N LYS A 113 21.81 19.37 5.11
CA LYS A 113 22.29 19.44 6.49
C LYS A 113 23.62 18.71 6.68
#